data_AF-A0A4S3PRY6-F1
#
_entry.id   AF-A0A4S3PRY6-F1
#
_cell.length_a   1.000
_cell.length_b   1.000
_cell.length_c   1.000
_cell.angle_alpha   90.00
_cell.angle_beta   90.00
_cell.angle_gamma   90.00
#
_symmetry.space_group_name_H-M   'P 1'
#
loop_
_entity.id
_entity.type
_entity.pdbx_description
1 polymer ?
#
loop_
_entity_poly.entity_id
_entity_poly.type
_entity_poly.pdbx_seq_one_letter_code
_entity_poly.pdbx_strand_id
1 'polypeptide(L)' 'MKRITKFFREVVREMKKTSWPKRKELTRYTIVTLTTVIFVSVFFAVIDLGISELIRLVLE' A
#
# COMPACT_ATOMS: atom_id res chain seq x y z
N MET A 1 2.35 34.10 -14.54
CA MET A 1 3.10 32.84 -14.80
C MET A 1 4.50 32.79 -14.16
N LYS A 2 5.36 33.82 -14.28
CA LYS A 2 6.72 33.83 -13.68
C LYS A 2 6.79 33.61 -12.14
N ARG A 3 5.74 34.00 -11.39
CA ARG A 3 5.64 33.77 -9.94
C ARG A 3 5.41 32.30 -9.57
N ILE A 4 4.55 31.60 -10.33
CA ILE A 4 4.19 30.20 -10.08
C ILE A 4 5.40 29.30 -10.35
N THR A 5 6.12 29.53 -11.45
CA THR A 5 7.33 28.77 -11.76
C THR A 5 8.43 28.98 -10.72
N LYS A 6 8.56 30.21 -10.17
CA LYS A 6 9.49 30.50 -9.07
C LYS A 6 9.10 29.76 -7.79
N PHE A 7 7.81 29.73 -7.45
CA PHE A 7 7.29 28.99 -6.28
C PHE A 7 7.59 27.48 -6.36
N PHE A 8 7.27 26.82 -7.47
CA PHE A 8 7.58 25.39 -7.64
C PHE A 8 9.09 25.11 -7.58
N ARG A 9 9.92 26.02 -8.09
CA ARG A 9 11.38 25.90 -8.00
C ARG A 9 11.87 25.97 -6.55
N GLU A 10 11.29 26.84 -5.73
CA GLU A 10 11.60 26.96 -4.30
C GLU A 10 11.12 25.72 -3.53
N VAL A 11 9.91 25.21 -3.82
CA VAL A 11 9.37 23.97 -3.22
C VAL A 11 10.26 22.76 -3.52
N VAL A 12 10.66 22.56 -4.78
CA VAL A 12 11.58 21.47 -5.16
C VAL A 12 12.92 21.62 -4.46
N ARG A 13 13.40 22.85 -4.25
CA ARG A 13 14.66 23.11 -3.53
C ARG A 13 14.58 22.69 -2.07
N GLU A 14 13.46 22.95 -1.40
CA GLU A 14 13.27 22.54 0.00
C GLU A 14 12.96 21.04 0.14
N MET A 15 12.21 20.45 -0.81
CA MET A 15 12.02 19.00 -0.88
C MET A 15 13.32 18.22 -1.08
N LYS A 16 14.36 18.82 -1.65
CA LYS A 16 15.68 18.18 -1.73
C LYS A 16 16.44 18.17 -0.39
N LYS A 17 16.07 19.03 0.56
CA LYS A 17 16.69 19.08 1.90
C LYS A 17 16.03 18.10 2.88
N THR A 18 14.83 17.64 2.57
CA THR A 18 14.16 16.62 3.39
C THR A 18 14.81 15.25 3.17
N SER A 19 14.97 14.50 4.25
CA SER A 19 15.53 13.15 4.23
C SER A 19 14.55 12.15 3.62
N TRP A 20 14.57 12.01 2.30
CA TRP A 20 13.80 10.97 1.63
C TRP A 20 14.37 9.58 1.96
N PRO A 21 13.51 8.59 2.15
CA PRO A 21 13.93 7.22 2.43
C PRO A 21 14.81 6.67 1.30
N LYS A 22 15.78 5.83 1.66
CA LYS A 22 16.67 5.22 0.66
C LYS A 22 15.90 4.22 -0.19
N ARG A 23 16.29 4.05 -1.46
CA ARG A 23 15.65 3.10 -2.39
C ARG A 23 15.49 1.69 -1.79
N LYS A 24 16.49 1.22 -1.03
CA LYS A 24 16.48 -0.08 -0.34
C LYS A 24 15.39 -0.17 0.73
N GLU A 25 15.16 0.89 1.49
CA GLU A 25 14.11 0.93 2.53
C GLU A 25 12.74 0.93 1.89
N LEU A 26 12.55 1.71 0.83
CA LEU A 26 11.30 1.73 0.06
C LEU A 26 10.95 0.34 -0.48
N THR A 27 11.90 -0.34 -1.12
CA THR A 27 11.67 -1.71 -1.62
C THR A 27 11.30 -2.67 -0.49
N ARG A 28 11.97 -2.58 0.67
CA ARG A 28 11.64 -3.41 1.83
C ARG A 28 10.21 -3.14 2.31
N TYR A 29 9.80 -1.88 2.43
CA TYR A 29 8.43 -1.53 2.83
C TYR A 29 7.41 -2.05 1.83
N THR A 30 7.64 -1.90 0.53
CA THR A 30 6.74 -2.44 -0.50
C THR A 30 6.62 -3.96 -0.42
N ILE A 31 7.73 -4.68 -0.20
CA ILE A 31 7.71 -6.14 -0.05
C ILE A 31 6.91 -6.54 1.20
N VAL A 32 7.14 -5.89 2.33
CA VAL A 32 6.39 -6.17 3.56
C VAL A 32 4.90 -5.95 3.34
N THR A 33 4.50 -4.80 2.77
CA THR A 33 3.09 -4.50 2.48
C THR A 33 2.48 -5.54 1.54
N LEU A 34 3.16 -5.89 0.44
CA LEU A 34 2.66 -6.91 -0.49
C LEU A 34 2.49 -8.27 0.19
N THR A 35 3.46 -8.66 1.02
CA THR A 35 3.38 -9.92 1.78
C THR A 35 2.18 -9.91 2.73
N THR A 36 1.95 -8.82 3.45
CA THR A 36 0.80 -8.70 4.36
C THR A 36 -0.53 -8.73 3.62
N VAL A 37 -0.63 -8.07 2.46
CA VAL A 37 -1.85 -8.07 1.66
C VAL A 37 -2.15 -9.46 1.13
N ILE A 38 -1.15 -10.15 0.56
CA ILE A 38 -1.31 -11.52 0.04
C ILE A 38 -1.77 -12.46 1.16
N PHE A 39 -1.15 -12.39 2.33
CA PHE A 39 -1.53 -13.22 3.47
C PHE A 39 -2.98 -13.00 3.89
N VAL A 40 -3.38 -11.74 4.05
CA VAL A 40 -4.75 -11.38 4.46
C VAL A 40 -5.76 -11.76 3.36
N SER A 41 -5.44 -11.57 2.09
CA SER A 41 -6.29 -11.98 0.96
C SER A 41 -6.54 -13.49 0.95
N VAL A 42 -5.51 -14.31 1.17
CA VAL A 42 -5.66 -15.77 1.25
C VAL A 42 -6.51 -16.16 2.47
N PHE A 43 -6.28 -15.52 3.62
CA PHE A 43 -7.08 -15.76 4.82
C PHE A 43 -8.56 -15.49 4.59
N PHE A 44 -8.90 -14.34 3.97
CA PHE A 44 -10.29 -14.04 3.63
C PHE A 44 -10.87 -15.04 2.63
N ALA A 45 -10.12 -15.43 1.60
CA ALA A 45 -10.58 -16.44 0.65
C ALA A 45 -10.94 -17.77 1.32
N VAL A 46 -10.13 -18.22 2.30
CA VAL A 46 -10.43 -19.43 3.07
C VAL A 46 -11.69 -19.26 3.92
N ILE A 47 -11.84 -18.12 4.59
CA ILE A 47 -13.02 -17.82 5.40
C ILE A 47 -14.27 -17.75 4.56
N ASP A 48 -14.25 -17.06 3.43
CA ASP A 48 -15.41 -16.89 2.56
C ASP A 48 -15.89 -18.24 2.04
N LEU A 49 -14.97 -19.12 1.65
CA LEU A 49 -15.29 -20.50 1.23
C LEU A 49 -15.83 -21.32 2.41
N GLY A 50 -15.19 -21.25 3.58
CA GLY A 50 -15.63 -21.98 4.77
C GLY A 50 -17.03 -21.56 5.22
N ILE A 51 -17.32 -20.26 5.25
CA ILE A 51 -18.63 -19.72 5.59
C ILE A 51 -19.65 -20.09 4.52
N SER A 52 -19.32 -19.99 3.24
CA SER A 52 -20.24 -20.33 2.14
C SER A 52 -20.72 -21.78 2.21
N GLU A 53 -19.80 -22.72 2.47
CA GLU A 53 -20.14 -24.14 2.62
C GLU A 53 -20.92 -24.41 3.92
N LEU A 54 -20.58 -23.74 5.01
CA LEU A 54 -21.32 -23.86 6.27
C LEU A 54 -22.76 -23.35 6.15
N ILE A 55 -22.96 -22.24 5.44
CA ILE A 55 -24.28 -21.67 5.15
C ILE A 55 -25.09 -22.64 4.29
N ARG A 56 -24.48 -23.24 3.25
CA ARG A 56 -25.15 -24.25 2.42
C ARG A 56 -25.64 -25.43 3.27
N LEU A 57 -24.79 -25.99 4.12
CA LEU A 57 -25.14 -27.12 4.99
C LEU A 57 -26.29 -26.83 5.98
N VAL A 58 -26.49 -25.56 6.37
CA VAL A 58 -27.52 -25.16 7.33
C VAL A 58 -28.85 -24.77 6.65
N LEU A 59 -28.79 -24.25 5.41
CA LEU A 59 -29.97 -23.80 4.65
C LEU A 59 -30.56 -24.86 3.72
N GLU A 60 -29.77 -25.85 3.31
CA GLU A 60 -30.22 -27.08 2.66
C GLU A 60 -30.55 -28.16 3.70
#